data_AF-A0A6A9QEP3-F1
#
_entry.id   AF-A0A6A9QEP3-F1
#
_cell.length_a   1.000
_cell.length_b   1.000
_cell.length_c   1.000
_cell.angle_alpha   90.00
_cell.angle_beta   90.00
_cell.angle_gamma   90.00
#
_symmetry.space_group_name_H-M   'P 1'
#
loop_
_entity.id
_entity.type
_entity.pdbx_description
1 polymer ?
#
loop_
_entity_poly.entity_id
_entity_poly.type
_entity_poly.pdbx_seq_one_letter_code
_entity_poly.pdbx_strand_id
1 'polypeptide(L)'
;MSILEVYSLQNKPIISCSLIDDNGNEKEILIISLEDNGIHVYKNIEEKDNHYILPPIPQIDLLIKEVIDEVAEELNVKSIVFKFGNNEEDEEQTDKLVLSEEWYDAEKLALAASKHTALLSDIDSKIIIGIVKFSSFLYAATILRKEDTFPLMQIVLKTDSEIPLLKIYNEMGQLVEERREKIDNFENYVRSLINSDEVAIVYKESLEEIPSPIEVTTNKGDKLYVGVIFKYFIGFLPSSTIKDREISIHNRKKLAKMLRALLYLDKMGKNGGTEIIIGRKGVPLTKLKEQINLIKNRVENILHKLYNLNEINYYGINESVIDELIKYDEELSDGDLSLGIRVLPVAFIVTASNKQEFDNQMNRILNGPTSDGYDILDEYVRRNVSSYFIGYLMSLEEALIIYGDIINEMNNNG
;
A
#
# COMPACT_ATOMS: atom_id res chain seq x y z
N MET A 1 12.08 21.99 -25.29
CA MET A 1 12.52 21.35 -24.06
C MET A 1 11.32 21.43 -23.18
N SER A 2 10.50 20.38 -23.24
CA SER A 2 9.31 20.29 -22.42
C SER A 2 9.68 19.80 -21.03
N ILE A 3 9.21 20.53 -20.02
CA ILE A 3 9.22 20.12 -18.61
C ILE A 3 7.78 19.77 -18.26
N LEU A 4 7.58 18.65 -17.54
CA LEU A 4 6.28 18.33 -16.96
C LEU A 4 6.30 18.78 -15.51
N GLU A 5 5.51 19.79 -15.19
CA GLU A 5 5.26 20.16 -13.80
C GLU A 5 4.07 19.35 -13.28
N VAL A 6 4.26 18.68 -12.15
CA VAL A 6 3.26 17.89 -11.46
C VAL A 6 2.94 18.59 -10.14
N TYR A 7 1.71 19.05 -10.00
CA TYR A 7 1.25 19.77 -8.82
C TYR A 7 0.22 18.93 -8.05
N SER A 8 0.55 18.58 -6.81
CA SER A 8 -0.35 17.85 -5.92
C SER A 8 -0.92 18.79 -4.86
N LEU A 9 -2.26 18.86 -4.78
CA LEU A 9 -2.94 19.67 -3.79
C LEU A 9 -2.86 19.03 -2.40
N GLN A 10 -2.41 19.78 -1.39
CA GLN A 10 -2.25 19.26 -0.03
C GLN A 10 -3.58 18.88 0.64
N ASN A 11 -4.66 19.61 0.36
CA ASN A 11 -5.95 19.42 1.05
C ASN A 11 -6.99 18.66 0.21
N LYS A 12 -6.65 18.19 -0.98
CA LYS A 12 -7.59 17.52 -1.88
C LYS A 12 -6.91 16.37 -2.61
N PRO A 13 -7.63 15.30 -2.96
CA PRO A 13 -7.05 14.19 -3.70
C PRO A 13 -7.07 14.52 -5.19
N ILE A 14 -6.35 15.57 -5.59
CA ILE A 14 -6.28 16.09 -6.95
C ILE A 14 -4.82 16.39 -7.29
N ILE A 15 -4.40 15.94 -8.47
CA ILE A 15 -3.14 16.27 -9.10
C ILE A 15 -3.41 16.89 -10.46
N SER A 16 -2.75 18.00 -10.74
CA SER A 16 -2.67 18.57 -12.08
C SER A 16 -1.27 18.39 -12.63
N CYS A 17 -1.16 18.18 -13.95
CA CYS A 17 0.12 18.22 -14.62
C CYS A 17 0.07 19.17 -15.82
N SER A 18 1.06 20.05 -15.85
CA SER A 18 1.23 21.08 -16.86
C SER A 18 2.51 20.86 -17.65
N LEU A 19 2.41 20.95 -18.97
CA LEU A 19 3.55 20.95 -19.86
C LEU A 19 4.04 22.39 -20.05
N ILE A 20 5.31 22.63 -19.72
CA ILE A 20 5.98 23.91 -19.99
C ILE A 20 6.83 23.75 -21.24
N ASP A 21 6.57 24.56 -22.27
CA ASP A 21 7.33 24.57 -23.52
C ASP A 21 8.63 25.40 -23.44
N ASP A 22 9.43 25.41 -24.53
CA ASP A 22 10.68 26.20 -24.61
C ASP A 22 10.48 27.71 -24.45
N ASN A 23 9.28 28.20 -24.71
CA ASN A 23 8.94 29.62 -24.65
C ASN A 23 8.40 30.01 -23.26
N GLY A 24 8.29 29.05 -22.33
CA GLY A 24 7.68 29.25 -21.02
C GLY A 24 6.16 29.28 -21.03
N ASN A 25 5.51 28.85 -22.12
CA ASN A 25 4.06 28.70 -22.12
C ASN A 25 3.69 27.43 -21.34
N GLU A 26 2.78 27.59 -20.39
CA GLU A 26 2.22 26.50 -19.62
C GLU A 26 0.90 26.04 -20.26
N LYS A 27 0.73 24.72 -20.35
CA LYS A 27 -0.53 24.10 -20.75
C LYS A 27 -0.83 22.93 -19.82
N GLU A 28 -1.97 22.97 -19.14
CA GLU A 28 -2.49 21.82 -18.40
C GLU A 28 -2.83 20.68 -19.38
N ILE A 29 -2.29 19.49 -19.11
CA ILE A 29 -2.42 18.32 -19.99
C ILE A 29 -3.03 17.11 -19.30
N LEU A 30 -3.06 17.09 -17.97
CA LEU A 30 -3.50 15.95 -17.18
C LEU A 30 -4.10 16.43 -15.86
N ILE A 31 -5.27 15.92 -15.51
CA ILE A 31 -5.82 16.00 -14.16
C ILE A 31 -6.10 14.58 -13.68
N ILE A 32 -5.62 14.25 -12.49
CA ILE A 32 -5.92 13.00 -11.79
C ILE A 32 -6.66 13.34 -10.50
N SER A 33 -7.84 12.77 -10.29
CA SER A 33 -8.63 13.01 -9.07
C SER A 33 -9.24 11.74 -8.51
N LEU A 34 -9.31 11.62 -7.19
CA LEU A 34 -10.08 10.56 -6.53
C LEU A 34 -11.55 10.95 -6.43
N GLU A 35 -12.42 10.20 -7.11
CA GLU A 35 -13.87 10.33 -7.01
C GLU A 35 -14.49 9.10 -6.34
N ASP A 36 -15.81 9.11 -6.15
CA ASP A 36 -16.52 8.10 -5.35
C ASP A 36 -16.55 6.69 -5.97
N ASN A 37 -16.24 6.58 -7.26
CA ASN A 37 -16.27 5.38 -8.08
C ASN A 37 -14.91 5.07 -8.74
N GLY A 38 -13.84 5.77 -8.34
CA GLY A 38 -12.47 5.43 -8.71
C GLY A 38 -11.57 6.64 -8.94
N ILE A 39 -10.43 6.39 -9.57
CA ILE A 39 -9.47 7.43 -9.94
C ILE A 39 -9.82 7.92 -11.33
N HIS A 40 -10.21 9.17 -11.43
CA HIS A 40 -10.54 9.81 -12.69
C HIS A 40 -9.28 10.41 -13.29
N VAL A 41 -8.99 10.04 -14.54
CA VAL A 41 -7.85 10.54 -15.29
C VAL A 41 -8.38 11.29 -16.52
N TYR A 42 -8.18 12.61 -16.52
CA TYR A 42 -8.55 13.50 -17.62
C TYR A 42 -7.28 13.90 -18.36
N LYS A 43 -7.05 13.33 -19.55
CA LYS A 43 -5.95 13.70 -20.44
C LYS A 43 -6.45 14.76 -21.44
N ASN A 44 -5.86 15.96 -21.38
CA ASN A 44 -6.16 17.11 -22.25
C ASN A 44 -5.06 17.33 -23.29
N ILE A 45 -4.76 16.28 -24.07
CA ILE A 45 -3.71 16.28 -25.09
C ILE A 45 -4.36 16.45 -26.48
N GLU A 46 -3.86 17.40 -27.28
CA GLU A 46 -4.28 17.61 -28.68
C GLU A 46 -5.81 17.75 -28.93
N GLU A 47 -6.55 18.43 -28.05
CA GLU A 47 -8.01 18.64 -28.15
C GLU A 47 -8.84 17.34 -28.19
N LYS A 48 -8.25 16.22 -27.73
CA LYS A 48 -8.98 14.99 -27.44
C LYS A 48 -9.18 14.90 -25.94
N ASP A 49 -10.42 15.09 -25.50
CA ASP A 49 -10.81 14.83 -24.12
C ASP A 49 -10.85 13.32 -23.90
N ASN A 50 -9.71 12.78 -23.46
CA ASN A 50 -9.59 11.38 -23.09
C ASN A 50 -9.82 11.26 -21.58
N HIS A 51 -11.02 10.81 -21.21
CA HIS A 51 -11.38 10.50 -19.83
C HIS A 51 -11.48 8.99 -19.63
N TYR A 52 -10.79 8.49 -18.62
CA TYR A 52 -10.94 7.11 -18.17
C TYR A 52 -10.88 7.04 -16.65
N ILE A 53 -11.43 5.95 -16.12
CA ILE A 53 -11.51 5.70 -14.68
C ILE A 53 -10.69 4.45 -14.38
N LEU A 54 -9.77 4.55 -13.43
CA LEU A 54 -8.98 3.43 -12.93
C LEU A 54 -9.53 2.96 -11.57
N PRO A 55 -9.48 1.65 -11.29
CA PRO A 55 -9.79 1.13 -9.96
C PRO A 55 -8.69 1.59 -8.97
N PRO A 56 -9.05 2.15 -7.81
CA PRO A 56 -8.10 2.38 -6.73
C PRO A 56 -7.43 1.08 -6.27
N ILE A 57 -6.17 1.19 -5.87
CA ILE A 57 -5.36 0.13 -5.27
C ILE A 57 -4.71 0.65 -3.98
N PRO A 58 -4.23 -0.22 -3.07
CA PRO A 58 -3.57 0.20 -1.85
C PRO A 58 -2.33 1.09 -2.08
N GLN A 59 -1.53 0.80 -3.10
CA GLN A 59 -0.35 1.57 -3.51
C GLN A 59 -0.76 2.71 -4.46
N ILE A 60 -1.61 3.59 -3.96
CA ILE A 60 -2.19 4.67 -4.74
C ILE A 60 -1.13 5.60 -5.36
N ASP A 61 -0.03 5.80 -4.63
CA ASP A 61 1.14 6.58 -5.06
C ASP A 61 1.84 5.97 -6.27
N LEU A 62 2.00 4.65 -6.28
CA LEU A 62 2.56 3.94 -7.41
C LEU A 62 1.66 4.07 -8.64
N LEU A 63 0.36 3.81 -8.49
CA LEU A 63 -0.60 3.88 -9.60
C LEU A 63 -0.64 5.28 -10.24
N ILE A 64 -0.71 6.33 -9.41
CA ILE A 64 -0.69 7.71 -9.88
C ILE A 64 0.63 8.03 -10.59
N LYS A 65 1.75 7.60 -10.01
CA LYS A 65 3.06 7.83 -10.61
C LYS A 65 3.18 7.12 -11.96
N GLU A 66 2.68 5.90 -12.10
CA GLU A 66 2.68 5.18 -13.37
C GLU A 66 1.87 5.90 -14.45
N VAL A 67 0.71 6.47 -14.10
CA VAL A 67 -0.08 7.30 -15.03
C VAL A 67 0.71 8.54 -15.47
N ILE A 68 1.40 9.21 -14.55
CA ILE A 68 2.25 10.38 -14.87
C ILE A 68 3.41 9.98 -15.76
N ASP A 69 4.11 8.89 -15.43
CA ASP A 69 5.28 8.40 -16.16
C ASP A 69 4.89 7.97 -17.58
N GLU A 70 3.73 7.32 -17.77
CA GLU A 70 3.17 6.96 -19.08
C GLU A 70 2.93 8.21 -19.95
N VAL A 71 2.32 9.26 -19.38
CA VAL A 71 2.07 10.52 -20.11
C VAL A 71 3.37 11.26 -20.42
N ALA A 72 4.33 11.25 -19.50
CA ALA A 72 5.64 11.85 -19.71
C ALA A 72 6.41 11.15 -20.85
N GLU A 73 6.31 9.83 -20.94
CA GLU A 73 6.89 9.03 -22.03
C GLU A 73 6.18 9.30 -23.36
N GLU A 74 4.83 9.31 -23.39
CA GLU A 74 4.02 9.63 -24.58
C GLU A 74 4.41 10.99 -25.18
N LEU A 75 4.64 11.99 -24.33
CA LEU A 75 4.99 13.36 -24.72
C LEU A 75 6.49 13.61 -24.89
N ASN A 76 7.34 12.60 -24.69
CA ASN A 76 8.81 12.71 -24.73
C ASN A 76 9.36 13.86 -23.87
N VAL A 77 8.85 13.98 -22.65
CA VAL A 77 9.27 15.02 -21.68
C VAL A 77 10.71 14.78 -21.26
N LYS A 78 11.49 15.86 -21.08
CA LYS A 78 12.90 15.74 -20.67
C LYS A 78 13.10 15.58 -19.17
N SER A 79 12.23 16.19 -18.36
CA SER A 79 12.30 16.16 -16.90
C SER A 79 10.92 16.40 -16.30
N ILE A 80 10.68 15.77 -15.15
CA ILE A 80 9.47 15.96 -14.34
C ILE A 80 9.87 16.76 -13.10
N VAL A 81 9.08 17.78 -12.75
CA VAL A 81 9.25 18.60 -11.54
C VAL A 81 8.02 18.40 -10.67
N PHE A 82 8.22 17.99 -9.42
CA PHE A 82 7.13 17.78 -8.46
C PHE A 82 6.97 18.98 -7.54
N LYS A 83 5.72 19.39 -7.33
CA LYS A 83 5.32 20.53 -6.51
C LYS A 83 4.16 20.11 -5.59
N PHE A 84 4.17 20.60 -4.36
CA PHE A 84 3.17 20.30 -3.36
C PHE A 84 2.76 21.57 -2.61
N GLY A 85 1.45 21.81 -2.47
CA GLY A 85 0.91 23.00 -1.80
C GLY A 85 -0.57 23.19 -2.11
N ASN A 86 -1.17 24.30 -1.66
CA ASN A 86 -2.56 24.65 -2.00
C ASN A 86 -2.68 25.90 -2.90
N ASN A 87 -1.55 26.59 -3.11
CA ASN A 87 -1.44 27.96 -3.59
C ASN A 87 0.05 28.28 -3.80
N GLU A 88 0.36 29.29 -4.62
CA GLU A 88 1.74 29.70 -4.94
C GLU A 88 2.56 30.11 -3.70
N GLU A 89 1.91 30.62 -2.65
CA GLU A 89 2.59 31.08 -1.43
C GLU A 89 3.10 29.94 -0.53
N ASP A 90 2.46 28.76 -0.62
CA ASP A 90 2.75 27.58 0.19
C ASP A 90 3.29 26.42 -0.67
N GLU A 91 3.68 26.71 -1.92
CA GLU A 91 4.21 25.73 -2.86
C GLU A 91 5.66 25.37 -2.53
N GLU A 92 5.89 24.08 -2.28
CA GLU A 92 7.22 23.52 -2.13
C GLU A 92 7.57 22.62 -3.32
N GLN A 93 8.71 22.89 -3.95
CA GLN A 93 9.27 21.96 -4.93
C GLN A 93 9.88 20.76 -4.20
N THR A 94 9.49 19.56 -4.62
CA THR A 94 9.89 18.30 -4.00
C THR A 94 10.67 17.42 -4.97
N ASP A 95 11.53 16.55 -4.45
CA ASP A 95 12.31 15.61 -5.28
C ASP A 95 11.47 14.42 -5.79
N LYS A 96 10.27 14.20 -5.23
CA LYS A 96 9.40 13.06 -5.47
C LYS A 96 7.93 13.48 -5.37
N LEU A 97 7.03 12.70 -5.96
CA LEU A 97 5.59 12.87 -5.80
C LEU A 97 5.19 12.76 -4.32
N VAL A 98 4.57 13.82 -3.79
CA VAL A 98 3.96 13.85 -2.45
C VAL A 98 2.44 14.02 -2.63
N LEU A 99 1.67 13.13 -2.02
CA LEU A 99 0.21 13.13 -2.09
C LEU A 99 -0.40 13.68 -0.80
N SER A 100 -1.61 14.23 -0.90
CA SER A 100 -2.43 14.59 0.27
C SER A 100 -2.88 13.36 1.08
N GLU A 101 -3.18 13.58 2.36
CA GLU A 101 -3.69 12.55 3.28
C GLU A 101 -4.97 11.88 2.74
N GLU A 102 -5.81 12.61 1.99
CA GLU A 102 -7.03 12.06 1.37
C GLU A 102 -6.77 10.92 0.38
N TRP A 103 -5.58 10.88 -0.25
CA TRP A 103 -5.21 9.77 -1.13
C TRP A 103 -4.95 8.49 -0.35
N TYR A 104 -4.66 8.55 0.95
CA TYR A 104 -4.31 7.38 1.76
C TYR A 104 -5.46 6.88 2.66
N ASP A 105 -6.67 7.41 2.49
CA ASP A 105 -7.87 6.88 3.16
C ASP A 105 -8.26 5.52 2.55
N ALA A 106 -7.70 4.44 3.11
CA ALA A 106 -7.90 3.09 2.61
C ALA A 106 -9.38 2.65 2.62
N GLU A 107 -10.18 3.15 3.57
CA GLU A 107 -11.61 2.84 3.64
C GLU A 107 -12.34 3.45 2.44
N LYS A 108 -12.10 4.74 2.17
CA LYS A 108 -12.64 5.45 1.01
C LYS A 108 -12.16 4.85 -0.31
N LEU A 109 -10.87 4.52 -0.42
CA LEU A 109 -10.31 3.87 -1.60
C LEU A 109 -10.94 2.48 -1.84
N ALA A 110 -11.09 1.66 -0.79
CA ALA A 110 -11.70 0.34 -0.89
C ALA A 110 -13.17 0.42 -1.32
N LEU A 111 -13.92 1.38 -0.75
CA LEU A 111 -15.30 1.66 -1.15
C LEU A 111 -15.38 2.07 -2.63
N ALA A 112 -14.54 3.02 -3.06
CA ALA A 112 -14.48 3.45 -4.45
C ALA A 112 -14.09 2.29 -5.40
N ALA A 113 -13.13 1.44 -5.02
CA ALA A 113 -12.75 0.26 -5.79
C ALA A 113 -13.87 -0.78 -5.90
N SER A 114 -14.63 -1.00 -4.82
CA SER A 114 -15.77 -1.92 -4.84
C SER A 114 -16.91 -1.39 -5.73
N LYS A 115 -17.17 -0.08 -5.70
CA LYS A 115 -18.14 0.59 -6.58
C LYS A 115 -17.70 0.55 -8.03
N HIS A 116 -16.43 0.83 -8.31
CA HIS A 116 -15.82 0.71 -9.63
C HIS A 116 -16.02 -0.70 -10.22
N THR A 117 -15.76 -1.73 -9.41
CA THR A 117 -15.92 -3.15 -9.77
C THR A 117 -17.38 -3.48 -10.11
N ALA A 118 -18.33 -2.95 -9.34
CA ALA A 118 -19.76 -3.14 -9.62
C ALA A 118 -20.18 -2.43 -10.92
N LEU A 119 -19.76 -1.18 -11.13
CA LEU A 119 -20.14 -0.35 -12.27
C LEU A 119 -19.65 -0.89 -13.61
N LEU A 120 -18.36 -1.25 -13.68
CA LEU A 120 -17.73 -1.72 -14.91
C LEU A 120 -18.05 -3.18 -15.28
N SER A 121 -18.82 -3.88 -14.44
CA SER A 121 -19.22 -5.24 -14.73
C SER A 121 -20.22 -5.29 -15.90
N ASP A 122 -19.92 -6.11 -16.90
CA ASP A 122 -20.80 -6.38 -18.04
C ASP A 122 -21.67 -7.61 -17.75
N ILE A 123 -22.52 -7.50 -16.73
CA ILE A 123 -23.41 -8.58 -16.28
C ILE A 123 -24.86 -8.10 -16.31
N ASP A 124 -25.71 -8.90 -16.95
CA ASP A 124 -27.15 -8.70 -17.02
C ASP A 124 -27.83 -9.26 -15.77
N SER A 125 -27.90 -8.44 -14.72
CA SER A 125 -28.56 -8.74 -13.44
C SER A 125 -29.16 -7.47 -12.86
N LYS A 126 -30.32 -7.57 -12.19
CA LYS A 126 -30.98 -6.41 -11.54
C LYS A 126 -30.10 -5.78 -10.47
N ILE A 127 -29.42 -6.61 -9.68
CA ILE A 127 -28.53 -6.19 -8.62
C ILE A 127 -27.14 -6.76 -8.89
N ILE A 128 -26.13 -5.92 -8.71
CA ILE A 128 -24.72 -6.28 -8.80
C ILE A 128 -24.05 -5.96 -7.48
N ILE A 129 -23.31 -6.93 -6.94
CA ILE A 129 -22.46 -6.75 -5.77
C ILE A 129 -21.01 -6.75 -6.25
N GLY A 130 -20.36 -5.59 -6.23
CA GLY A 130 -18.91 -5.49 -6.41
C GLY A 130 -18.22 -5.71 -5.08
N ILE A 131 -17.49 -6.81 -4.92
CA ILE A 131 -16.71 -7.11 -3.73
C ILE A 131 -15.23 -6.96 -4.06
N VAL A 132 -14.52 -6.21 -3.24
CA VAL A 132 -13.08 -6.03 -3.34
C VAL A 132 -12.40 -6.47 -2.06
N LYS A 133 -11.45 -7.40 -2.16
CA LYS A 133 -10.41 -7.57 -1.15
C LYS A 133 -9.34 -6.51 -1.43
N PHE A 134 -9.38 -5.41 -0.67
CA PHE A 134 -8.55 -4.25 -0.93
C PHE A 134 -7.16 -4.42 -0.34
N SER A 135 -7.05 -4.97 0.87
CA SER A 135 -5.77 -5.35 1.46
C SER A 135 -5.86 -6.73 2.11
N SER A 136 -4.81 -7.16 2.81
CA SER A 136 -4.81 -8.42 3.56
C SER A 136 -5.92 -8.50 4.63
N PHE A 137 -6.34 -7.36 5.17
CA PHE A 137 -7.33 -7.26 6.25
C PHE A 137 -8.53 -6.35 5.93
N LEU A 138 -8.56 -5.69 4.77
CA LEU A 138 -9.64 -4.76 4.39
C LEU A 138 -10.43 -5.32 3.22
N TYR A 139 -11.71 -5.55 3.44
CA TYR A 139 -12.69 -5.89 2.41
C TYR A 139 -13.72 -4.78 2.28
N ALA A 140 -14.15 -4.52 1.05
CA ALA A 140 -15.25 -3.61 0.75
C ALA A 140 -16.24 -4.25 -0.22
N ALA A 141 -17.51 -3.89 -0.09
CA ALA A 141 -18.53 -4.28 -1.04
C ALA A 141 -19.44 -3.09 -1.36
N THR A 142 -19.80 -2.94 -2.63
CA THR A 142 -20.84 -2.01 -3.08
C THR A 142 -21.96 -2.81 -3.73
N ILE A 143 -23.17 -2.63 -3.23
CA ILE A 143 -24.39 -3.20 -3.78
C ILE A 143 -25.02 -2.14 -4.66
N LEU A 144 -25.23 -2.47 -5.92
CA LEU A 144 -25.64 -1.54 -6.96
C LEU A 144 -26.89 -2.06 -7.66
N ARG A 145 -27.87 -1.17 -7.85
CA ARG A 145 -28.98 -1.41 -8.77
C ARG A 145 -28.51 -1.13 -10.19
N LYS A 146 -28.58 -2.12 -11.08
CA LYS A 146 -28.01 -2.01 -12.42
C LYS A 146 -28.77 -1.05 -13.33
N GLU A 147 -30.09 -0.93 -13.14
CA GLU A 147 -30.98 -0.12 -13.99
C GLU A 147 -30.55 1.35 -14.07
N ASP A 148 -30.15 1.94 -12.95
CA ASP A 148 -29.77 3.35 -12.84
C ASP A 148 -28.38 3.55 -12.23
N THR A 149 -27.63 2.46 -12.06
CA THR A 149 -26.29 2.45 -11.45
C THR A 149 -26.24 3.03 -10.03
N PHE A 150 -27.38 3.04 -9.34
CA PHE A 150 -27.50 3.65 -8.02
C PHE A 150 -26.94 2.73 -6.93
N PRO A 151 -26.04 3.20 -6.05
CA PRO A 151 -25.54 2.42 -4.93
C PRO A 151 -26.64 2.30 -3.87
N LEU A 152 -27.05 1.08 -3.57
CA LEU A 152 -28.05 0.79 -2.55
C LEU A 152 -27.44 0.77 -1.15
N MET A 153 -26.22 0.26 -1.04
CA MET A 153 -25.52 0.08 0.22
C MET A 153 -24.04 -0.17 -0.07
N GLN A 154 -23.18 0.30 0.83
CA GLN A 154 -21.78 -0.06 0.84
C GLN A 154 -21.37 -0.62 2.20
N ILE A 155 -20.42 -1.53 2.20
CA ILE A 155 -20.03 -2.29 3.39
C ILE A 155 -18.52 -2.36 3.42
N VAL A 156 -17.94 -2.14 4.61
CA VAL A 156 -16.52 -2.33 4.87
C VAL A 156 -16.37 -3.34 6.00
N LEU A 157 -15.46 -4.30 5.82
CA LEU A 157 -15.05 -5.24 6.84
C LEU A 157 -13.55 -5.14 7.06
N LYS A 158 -13.15 -4.75 8.28
CA LYS A 158 -11.76 -4.72 8.74
C LYS A 158 -11.49 -5.92 9.65
N THR A 159 -10.51 -6.74 9.32
CA THR A 159 -10.14 -7.97 10.05
C THR A 159 -8.79 -7.87 10.74
N ASP A 160 -8.34 -6.65 11.03
CA ASP A 160 -7.08 -6.31 11.71
C ASP A 160 -7.11 -6.51 13.24
N SER A 161 -8.29 -6.81 13.79
CA SER A 161 -8.53 -7.08 15.21
C SER A 161 -9.15 -8.46 15.46
N GLU A 162 -9.07 -8.96 16.70
CA GLU A 162 -9.54 -10.31 17.07
C GLU A 162 -11.03 -10.53 16.75
N ILE A 163 -11.84 -9.47 16.87
CA ILE A 163 -13.22 -9.45 16.38
C ILE A 163 -13.30 -8.36 15.30
N PRO A 164 -13.53 -8.76 14.03
CA PRO A 164 -13.59 -7.84 12.90
C PRO A 164 -14.57 -6.69 13.13
N LEU A 165 -14.22 -5.51 12.62
CA LEU A 165 -15.08 -4.33 12.59
C LEU A 165 -15.83 -4.28 11.26
N LEU A 166 -17.16 -4.24 11.34
CA LEU A 166 -18.05 -4.09 10.21
C LEU A 166 -18.65 -2.68 10.23
N LYS A 167 -18.57 -1.98 9.10
CA LYS A 167 -19.24 -0.69 8.86
C LYS A 167 -20.18 -0.80 7.67
N ILE A 168 -21.38 -0.26 7.80
CA ILE A 168 -22.40 -0.24 6.75
C ILE A 168 -22.79 1.21 6.46
N TYR A 169 -22.75 1.57 5.18
CA TYR A 169 -23.10 2.87 4.65
C TYR A 169 -24.39 2.75 3.83
N ASN A 170 -25.27 3.74 3.98
CA ASN A 170 -26.51 3.81 3.22
C ASN A 170 -26.28 4.32 1.79
N GLU A 171 -27.38 4.47 1.05
CA GLU A 171 -27.45 5.00 -0.32
C GLU A 171 -26.79 6.37 -0.50
N MET A 172 -26.71 7.18 0.56
CA MET A 172 -26.10 8.52 0.55
C MET A 172 -24.63 8.50 0.96
N GLY A 173 -24.03 7.32 1.15
CA GLY A 173 -22.67 7.16 1.65
C GLY A 173 -22.50 7.51 3.12
N GLN A 174 -23.60 7.60 3.89
CA GLN A 174 -23.54 7.91 5.32
C GLN A 174 -23.42 6.62 6.12
N LEU A 175 -22.50 6.60 7.09
CA LEU A 175 -22.37 5.50 8.04
C LEU A 175 -23.68 5.37 8.85
N VAL A 176 -24.36 4.24 8.70
CA VAL A 176 -25.62 3.94 9.41
C VAL A 176 -25.42 2.89 10.51
N GLU A 177 -24.40 2.06 10.38
CA GLU A 177 -24.12 1.03 11.37
C GLU A 177 -22.63 0.74 11.46
N GLU A 178 -22.15 0.60 12.69
CA GLU A 178 -20.79 0.20 13.03
C GLU A 178 -20.85 -0.79 14.19
N ARG A 179 -20.33 -2.00 13.97
CA ARG A 179 -20.35 -3.06 14.98
C ARG A 179 -19.21 -4.06 14.82
N ARG A 180 -18.87 -4.75 15.90
CA ARG A 180 -17.92 -5.87 15.87
C ARG A 180 -18.65 -7.20 15.69
N GLU A 181 -18.31 -7.94 14.65
CA GLU A 181 -18.98 -9.19 14.29
C GLU A 181 -17.99 -10.18 13.66
N LYS A 182 -18.10 -11.46 14.03
CA LYS A 182 -17.34 -12.52 13.36
C LYS A 182 -18.05 -12.93 12.08
N ILE A 183 -17.40 -12.69 10.96
CA ILE A 183 -17.91 -13.03 9.63
C ILE A 183 -17.00 -14.08 9.01
N ASP A 184 -17.49 -15.31 8.91
CA ASP A 184 -16.71 -16.44 8.39
C ASP A 184 -16.47 -16.34 6.86
N ASN A 185 -17.43 -15.78 6.12
CA ASN A 185 -17.34 -15.58 4.69
C ASN A 185 -18.03 -14.27 4.29
N PHE A 186 -17.23 -13.29 3.87
CA PHE A 186 -17.70 -11.95 3.55
C PHE A 186 -18.67 -11.93 2.35
N GLU A 187 -18.41 -12.73 1.31
CA GLU A 187 -19.29 -12.83 0.14
C GLU A 187 -20.69 -13.31 0.51
N ASN A 188 -20.78 -14.40 1.27
CA ASN A 188 -22.06 -14.95 1.74
C ASN A 188 -22.79 -13.97 2.66
N TYR A 189 -22.05 -13.28 3.53
CA TYR A 189 -22.60 -12.26 4.39
C TYR A 189 -23.25 -11.13 3.57
N VAL A 190 -22.51 -10.54 2.62
CA VAL A 190 -23.02 -9.45 1.78
C VAL A 190 -24.21 -9.91 0.93
N ARG A 191 -24.15 -11.12 0.36
CA ARG A 191 -25.27 -11.71 -0.38
C ARG A 191 -26.53 -11.86 0.48
N SER A 192 -26.38 -12.22 1.75
CA SER A 192 -27.51 -12.42 2.67
C SER A 192 -28.28 -11.14 3.02
N LEU A 193 -27.67 -9.97 2.80
CA LEU A 193 -28.31 -8.67 3.03
C LEU A 193 -29.30 -8.27 1.93
N ILE A 194 -29.34 -9.02 0.83
CA ILE A 194 -30.18 -8.70 -0.33
C ILE A 194 -31.28 -9.75 -0.48
N ASN A 195 -32.52 -9.28 -0.42
CA ASN A 195 -33.70 -10.11 -0.71
C ASN A 195 -34.04 -10.07 -2.21
N SER A 196 -33.14 -10.58 -3.06
CA SER A 196 -33.36 -10.70 -4.51
C SER A 196 -32.73 -11.97 -5.04
N ASP A 197 -33.45 -12.66 -5.93
CA ASP A 197 -32.95 -13.86 -6.61
C ASP A 197 -32.11 -13.51 -7.86
N GLU A 198 -32.23 -12.28 -8.38
CA GLU A 198 -31.46 -11.76 -9.52
C GLU A 198 -30.30 -10.89 -9.01
N VAL A 199 -29.28 -11.58 -8.50
CA VAL A 199 -28.07 -10.98 -7.95
C VAL A 199 -26.84 -11.58 -8.64
N ALA A 200 -25.97 -10.71 -9.13
CA ALA A 200 -24.64 -11.07 -9.60
C ALA A 200 -23.60 -10.59 -8.59
N ILE A 201 -22.60 -11.42 -8.31
CA ILE A 201 -21.47 -11.05 -7.48
C ILE A 201 -20.24 -10.97 -8.38
N VAL A 202 -19.53 -9.85 -8.29
CA VAL A 202 -18.28 -9.60 -8.99
C VAL A 202 -17.22 -9.42 -7.93
N TYR A 203 -16.35 -10.41 -7.80
CA TYR A 203 -15.25 -10.37 -6.86
C TYR A 203 -13.96 -9.96 -7.56
N LYS A 204 -13.23 -9.02 -6.96
CA LYS A 204 -11.91 -8.59 -7.42
C LYS A 204 -10.97 -8.51 -6.22
N GLU A 205 -9.70 -8.83 -6.45
CA GLU A 205 -8.64 -8.57 -5.48
C GLU A 205 -7.82 -7.39 -5.99
N SER A 206 -7.74 -6.31 -5.21
CA SER A 206 -6.83 -5.20 -5.47
C SER A 206 -5.53 -5.49 -4.72
N LEU A 207 -4.83 -6.53 -5.17
CA LEU A 207 -3.55 -6.92 -4.56
C LEU A 207 -2.48 -5.86 -4.86
N GLU A 208 -1.47 -5.80 -3.99
CA GLU A 208 -0.32 -4.95 -4.22
C GLU A 208 0.29 -5.25 -5.60
N GLU A 209 0.53 -4.22 -6.41
CA GLU A 209 1.15 -4.42 -7.72
C GLU A 209 2.55 -5.01 -7.55
N ILE A 210 2.85 -6.02 -8.35
CA ILE A 210 4.17 -6.63 -8.37
C ILE A 210 5.13 -5.61 -8.95
N PRO A 211 6.12 -5.14 -8.19
CA PRO A 211 6.99 -4.09 -8.67
C PRO A 211 7.86 -4.59 -9.84
N SER A 212 8.07 -3.72 -10.83
CA SER A 212 8.84 -4.08 -12.04
C SER A 212 10.32 -4.36 -11.72
N PRO A 213 10.83 -5.59 -11.93
CA PRO A 213 12.21 -5.92 -11.62
C PRO A 213 13.22 -5.17 -12.50
N ILE A 214 14.44 -4.98 -11.99
CA ILE A 214 15.60 -4.62 -12.83
C ILE A 214 16.09 -5.89 -13.54
N GLU A 215 16.24 -5.82 -14.87
CA GLU A 215 16.88 -6.88 -15.65
C GLU A 215 18.41 -6.65 -15.70
N VAL A 216 19.17 -7.69 -15.33
CA VAL A 216 20.62 -7.62 -15.18
C VAL A 216 21.25 -8.77 -15.92
N THR A 217 22.28 -8.48 -16.72
CA THR A 217 23.10 -9.53 -17.32
C THR A 217 24.30 -9.80 -16.42
N THR A 218 24.39 -11.02 -15.90
CA THR A 218 25.52 -11.42 -15.04
C THR A 218 26.83 -11.47 -15.84
N ASN A 219 27.96 -11.51 -15.12
CA ASN A 219 29.30 -11.69 -15.71
C ASN A 219 29.46 -12.97 -16.55
N LYS A 220 28.51 -13.91 -16.48
CA LYS A 220 28.50 -15.16 -17.25
C LYS A 220 27.59 -15.11 -18.48
N GLY A 221 26.89 -14.00 -18.70
CA GLY A 221 25.94 -13.81 -19.80
C GLY A 221 24.50 -14.22 -19.48
N ASP A 222 24.23 -14.76 -18.29
CA ASP A 222 22.87 -15.12 -17.86
C ASP A 222 22.08 -13.86 -17.48
N LYS A 223 20.81 -13.79 -17.91
CA LYS A 223 19.87 -12.74 -17.48
C LYS A 223 19.26 -13.08 -16.12
N LEU A 224 19.16 -12.08 -15.25
CA LEU A 224 18.50 -12.17 -13.95
C LEU A 224 17.58 -10.97 -13.75
N TYR A 225 16.43 -11.24 -13.15
CA TYR A 225 15.47 -10.24 -12.68
C TYR A 225 15.71 -10.03 -11.18
N VAL A 226 15.91 -8.78 -10.77
CA VAL A 226 16.31 -8.42 -9.41
C VAL A 226 15.41 -7.32 -8.87
N GLY A 227 14.99 -7.46 -7.61
CA GLY A 227 14.18 -6.46 -6.91
C GLY A 227 14.27 -6.64 -5.41
N VAL A 228 14.05 -5.56 -4.67
CA VAL A 228 14.14 -5.56 -3.21
C VAL A 228 12.88 -4.94 -2.63
N ILE A 229 12.12 -5.72 -1.85
CA ILE A 229 10.93 -5.22 -1.17
C ILE A 229 11.12 -5.19 0.34
N PHE A 230 10.66 -4.13 0.97
CA PHE A 230 10.57 -4.01 2.42
C PHE A 230 9.17 -4.35 2.90
N LYS A 231 9.12 -5.16 3.96
CA LYS A 231 7.93 -5.36 4.81
C LYS A 231 8.33 -5.12 6.26
N TYR A 232 7.35 -4.89 7.12
CA TYR A 232 7.57 -4.38 8.47
C TYR A 232 6.89 -5.25 9.51
N PHE A 233 7.56 -5.39 10.65
CA PHE A 233 6.99 -5.94 11.87
C PHE A 233 6.70 -4.78 12.80
N ILE A 234 5.49 -4.70 13.31
CA ILE A 234 5.00 -3.58 14.12
C ILE A 234 4.68 -4.10 15.51
N GLY A 235 5.18 -3.39 16.52
CA GLY A 235 4.95 -3.74 17.90
C GLY A 235 4.73 -2.55 18.79
N PHE A 236 3.99 -2.75 19.88
CA PHE A 236 3.59 -1.69 20.78
C PHE A 236 4.24 -1.88 22.14
N LEU A 237 4.87 -0.83 22.65
CA LEU A 237 5.42 -0.79 24.00
C LEU A 237 4.55 0.11 24.88
N PRO A 238 4.02 -0.40 26.01
CA PRO A 238 3.33 0.44 26.99
C PRO A 238 4.32 1.44 27.62
N SER A 239 3.84 2.67 27.77
CA SER A 239 4.63 3.90 27.88
C SER A 239 5.56 4.08 29.07
N SER A 240 5.47 3.23 30.09
CA SER A 240 6.00 3.59 31.41
C SER A 240 7.53 3.67 31.48
N THR A 241 8.28 3.32 30.42
CA THR A 241 9.74 3.45 30.40
C THR A 241 10.36 3.54 28.99
N ILE A 242 10.40 4.75 28.42
CA ILE A 242 11.38 5.25 27.40
C ILE A 242 10.87 5.23 25.94
N LYS A 243 10.48 6.42 25.43
CA LYS A 243 10.09 6.70 24.03
C LYS A 243 11.13 6.19 23.00
N ASP A 244 12.42 6.23 23.31
CA ASP A 244 13.52 5.80 22.42
C ASP A 244 13.94 4.32 22.54
N ARG A 245 13.25 3.52 23.37
CA ARG A 245 13.73 2.17 23.71
C ARG A 245 13.71 1.21 22.51
N GLU A 246 14.86 0.86 21.99
CA GLU A 246 14.96 -0.12 20.90
C GLU A 246 14.79 -1.56 21.41
N ILE A 247 14.14 -2.42 20.61
CA ILE A 247 13.97 -3.85 20.90
C ILE A 247 15.06 -4.61 20.15
N SER A 248 16.02 -5.20 20.87
CA SER A 248 17.08 -5.99 20.23
C SER A 248 16.55 -7.31 19.69
N ILE A 249 16.76 -7.57 18.40
CA ILE A 249 16.30 -8.80 17.74
C ILE A 249 17.40 -9.86 17.78
N HIS A 250 17.19 -10.84 18.64
CA HIS A 250 18.05 -12.02 18.75
C HIS A 250 17.67 -13.05 17.68
N ASN A 251 18.60 -13.96 17.32
CA ASN A 251 18.33 -15.08 16.41
C ASN A 251 17.76 -14.73 15.01
N ARG A 252 18.07 -13.55 14.45
CA ARG A 252 17.63 -13.09 13.12
C ARG A 252 17.75 -14.13 12.00
N LYS A 253 18.82 -14.94 12.02
CA LYS A 253 19.01 -16.03 11.04
C LYS A 253 17.91 -17.09 11.10
N LYS A 254 17.43 -17.44 12.31
CA LYS A 254 16.33 -18.39 12.48
C LYS A 254 15.01 -17.78 12.04
N LEU A 255 14.75 -16.51 12.38
CA LEU A 255 13.57 -15.79 11.92
C LEU A 255 13.55 -15.71 10.38
N ALA A 256 14.66 -15.34 9.75
CA ALA A 256 14.78 -15.35 8.29
C ALA A 256 14.56 -16.73 7.66
N LYS A 257 15.01 -17.81 8.32
CA LYS A 257 14.72 -19.19 7.88
C LYS A 257 13.24 -19.54 8.02
N MET A 258 12.59 -19.10 9.10
CA MET A 258 11.17 -19.32 9.35
C MET A 258 10.31 -18.58 8.30
N LEU A 259 10.55 -17.28 8.09
CA LEU A 259 9.82 -16.49 7.10
C LEU A 259 9.94 -17.09 5.70
N ARG A 260 11.15 -17.55 5.33
CA ARG A 260 11.37 -18.24 4.07
C ARG A 260 10.53 -19.51 3.94
N ALA A 261 10.36 -20.28 5.01
CA ALA A 261 9.56 -21.50 5.00
C ALA A 261 8.04 -21.19 4.93
N LEU A 262 7.56 -20.26 5.77
CA LEU A 262 6.15 -19.88 5.83
C LEU A 262 5.65 -19.23 4.53
N LEU A 263 6.51 -18.49 3.86
CA LEU A 263 6.22 -17.85 2.58
C LEU A 263 6.56 -18.76 1.38
N TYR A 264 7.00 -20.00 1.61
CA TYR A 264 7.44 -20.92 0.56
C TYR A 264 8.47 -20.33 -0.41
N LEU A 265 9.43 -19.55 0.09
CA LEU A 265 10.43 -18.88 -0.74
C LEU A 265 11.66 -19.76 -0.96
N ASP A 266 12.17 -19.75 -2.19
CA ASP A 266 13.42 -20.44 -2.50
C ASP A 266 14.60 -19.71 -1.87
N LYS A 267 15.60 -20.46 -1.40
CA LYS A 267 16.83 -19.86 -0.90
C LYS A 267 17.65 -19.34 -2.08
N MET A 268 18.06 -18.06 -2.01
CA MET A 268 18.95 -17.46 -2.99
C MET A 268 20.17 -18.36 -3.27
N GLY A 269 20.28 -18.74 -4.54
CA GLY A 269 21.34 -19.59 -5.09
C GLY A 269 21.77 -19.11 -6.47
N LYS A 270 22.33 -20.01 -7.27
CA LYS A 270 22.85 -19.67 -8.61
C LYS A 270 21.75 -19.32 -9.62
N ASN A 271 20.56 -19.90 -9.47
CA ASN A 271 19.46 -19.78 -10.43
C ASN A 271 18.38 -18.81 -9.96
N GLY A 272 18.66 -17.99 -8.94
CA GLY A 272 17.66 -17.16 -8.27
C GLY A 272 17.29 -17.68 -6.88
N GLY A 273 16.26 -17.07 -6.32
CA GLY A 273 15.73 -17.27 -4.97
C GLY A 273 15.72 -15.97 -4.18
N THR A 274 15.27 -16.06 -2.94
CA THR A 274 15.15 -14.93 -2.03
C THR A 274 16.16 -15.00 -0.90
N GLU A 275 16.78 -13.87 -0.58
CA GLU A 275 17.54 -13.66 0.65
C GLU A 275 16.85 -12.61 1.52
N ILE A 276 16.76 -12.88 2.82
CA ILE A 276 15.98 -12.08 3.77
C ILE A 276 16.92 -11.40 4.76
N ILE A 277 16.92 -10.07 4.77
CA ILE A 277 17.71 -9.25 5.69
C ILE A 277 16.80 -8.60 6.72
N ILE A 278 16.97 -9.00 7.96
CA ILE A 278 16.21 -8.48 9.09
C ILE A 278 17.03 -7.42 9.83
N GLY A 279 16.39 -6.28 10.13
CA GLY A 279 16.93 -5.23 10.99
C GLY A 279 17.49 -5.77 12.30
N ARG A 280 18.48 -5.09 12.88
CA ARG A 280 19.09 -5.57 14.14
C ARG A 280 18.20 -5.32 15.34
N LYS A 281 17.34 -4.31 15.23
CA LYS A 281 16.51 -3.81 16.31
C LYS A 281 15.15 -3.41 15.75
N GLY A 282 14.09 -3.62 16.54
CA GLY A 282 12.86 -2.85 16.39
C GLY A 282 13.11 -1.46 16.95
N VAL A 283 12.90 -0.44 16.13
CA VAL A 283 13.23 0.95 16.46
C VAL A 283 11.96 1.79 16.50
N PRO A 284 11.94 2.93 17.24
CA PRO A 284 10.87 3.91 17.07
C PRO A 284 10.79 4.41 15.62
N LEU A 285 9.62 4.89 15.22
CA LEU A 285 9.37 5.39 13.85
C LEU A 285 10.36 6.48 13.44
N THR A 286 10.72 7.38 14.37
CA THR A 286 11.72 8.43 14.17
C THR A 286 13.09 7.92 13.74
N LYS A 287 13.44 6.66 14.05
CA LYS A 287 14.70 6.00 13.67
C LYS A 287 14.55 4.99 12.53
N LEU A 288 13.35 4.83 11.97
CA LEU A 288 13.08 3.85 10.92
C LEU A 288 13.89 4.14 9.65
N LYS A 289 13.94 5.41 9.22
CA LYS A 289 14.72 5.87 8.05
C LYS A 289 16.20 5.46 8.18
N GLU A 290 16.81 5.66 9.35
CA GLU A 290 18.19 5.26 9.61
C GLU A 290 18.38 3.73 9.49
N GLN A 291 17.47 2.94 10.08
CA GLN A 291 17.56 1.47 10.00
C GLN A 291 17.36 0.94 8.58
N ILE A 292 16.46 1.54 7.80
CA ILE A 292 16.25 1.19 6.39
C ILE A 292 17.55 1.42 5.62
N ASN A 293 18.21 2.58 5.79
CA ASN A 293 19.48 2.87 5.12
C ASN A 293 20.60 1.89 5.51
N LEU A 294 20.67 1.47 6.78
CA LEU A 294 21.61 0.42 7.20
C LEU A 294 21.35 -0.94 6.54
N ILE A 295 20.09 -1.24 6.20
CA ILE A 295 19.73 -2.45 5.45
C ILE A 295 20.06 -2.28 3.97
N LYS A 296 19.70 -1.15 3.35
CA LYS A 296 20.03 -0.81 1.94
C LYS A 296 21.53 -0.96 1.67
N ASN A 297 22.38 -0.38 2.52
CA ASN A 297 23.83 -0.53 2.42
C ASN A 297 24.28 -2.01 2.43
N ARG A 298 23.61 -2.89 3.18
CA ARG A 298 23.93 -4.33 3.17
C ARG A 298 23.43 -5.03 1.92
N VAL A 299 22.24 -4.66 1.44
CA VAL A 299 21.65 -5.16 0.20
C VAL A 299 22.57 -4.84 -0.97
N GLU A 300 22.99 -3.59 -1.11
CA GLU A 300 23.95 -3.12 -2.12
C GLU A 300 25.25 -3.90 -2.07
N ASN A 301 25.83 -4.07 -0.88
CA ASN A 301 27.04 -4.86 -0.72
C ASN A 301 26.89 -6.33 -1.16
N ILE A 302 25.71 -6.93 -0.99
CA ILE A 302 25.43 -8.30 -1.43
C ILE A 302 25.24 -8.35 -2.94
N LEU A 303 24.39 -7.48 -3.49
CA LEU A 303 24.06 -7.45 -4.91
C LEU A 303 25.26 -7.03 -5.77
N HIS A 304 26.06 -6.07 -5.33
CA HIS A 304 27.32 -5.72 -5.98
C HIS A 304 28.30 -6.90 -5.99
N LYS A 305 28.46 -7.63 -4.87
CA LYS A 305 29.39 -8.77 -4.79
C LYS A 305 28.96 -9.95 -5.66
N LEU A 306 27.66 -10.20 -5.76
CA LEU A 306 27.13 -11.35 -6.50
C LEU A 306 26.94 -11.06 -7.99
N TYR A 307 26.50 -9.85 -8.33
CA TYR A 307 26.01 -9.51 -9.66
C TYR A 307 26.57 -8.19 -10.23
N ASN A 308 27.46 -7.50 -9.52
CA ASN A 308 28.03 -6.20 -9.93
C ASN A 308 26.96 -5.12 -10.21
N LEU A 309 25.88 -5.14 -9.41
CA LEU A 309 24.78 -4.19 -9.47
C LEU A 309 25.10 -2.92 -8.69
N ASN A 310 24.92 -1.77 -9.34
CA ASN A 310 25.08 -0.44 -8.74
C ASN A 310 23.74 0.30 -8.58
N GLU A 311 22.73 -0.08 -9.33
CA GLU A 311 21.38 0.47 -9.26
C GLU A 311 20.42 -0.62 -8.78
N ILE A 312 19.59 -0.26 -7.79
CA ILE A 312 18.70 -1.19 -7.10
C ILE A 312 17.38 -0.48 -6.86
N ASN A 313 16.29 -1.10 -7.31
CA ASN A 313 14.96 -0.63 -7.00
C ASN A 313 14.54 -1.20 -5.64
N TYR A 314 14.09 -0.28 -4.79
CA TYR A 314 13.59 -0.56 -3.45
C TYR A 314 12.10 -0.25 -3.39
N TYR A 315 11.31 -1.21 -2.93
CA TYR A 315 9.86 -1.13 -2.82
C TYR A 315 9.40 -1.24 -1.37
N GLY A 316 8.20 -0.76 -1.08
CA GLY A 316 7.65 -0.73 0.29
C GLY A 316 8.38 0.26 1.20
N ILE A 317 8.95 1.32 0.65
CA ILE A 317 9.61 2.39 1.41
C ILE A 317 9.05 3.72 0.90
N ASN A 318 7.99 4.19 1.54
CA ASN A 318 7.37 5.48 1.24
C ASN A 318 7.75 6.47 2.35
N GLU A 319 8.50 7.52 2.00
CA GLU A 319 8.98 8.52 2.97
C GLU A 319 7.82 9.35 3.52
N SER A 320 6.84 9.71 2.71
CA SER A 320 5.64 10.45 3.13
C SER A 320 4.83 9.65 4.13
N VAL A 321 4.62 8.35 3.89
CA VAL A 321 3.90 7.47 4.83
C VAL A 321 4.69 7.32 6.14
N ILE A 322 6.03 7.25 6.09
CA ILE A 322 6.85 7.23 7.32
C ILE A 322 6.69 8.53 8.10
N ASP A 323 6.68 9.68 7.44
CA ASP A 323 6.52 10.98 8.08
C ASP A 323 5.12 11.14 8.70
N GLU A 324 4.09 10.65 8.02
CA GLU A 324 2.72 10.61 8.55
C GLU A 324 2.60 9.68 9.78
N LEU A 325 3.21 8.50 9.73
CA LEU A 325 3.29 7.59 10.87
C LEU A 325 4.00 8.23 12.08
N ILE A 326 5.07 9.01 11.85
CA ILE A 326 5.77 9.74 12.91
C ILE A 326 4.83 10.77 13.56
N LYS A 327 4.10 11.55 12.76
CA LYS A 327 3.12 12.51 13.26
C LYS A 327 2.06 11.82 14.14
N TYR A 328 1.51 10.69 13.71
CA TYR A 328 0.56 9.91 14.51
C TYR A 328 1.15 9.37 15.82
N ASP A 329 2.41 8.91 15.83
CA ASP A 329 3.11 8.45 17.06
C ASP A 329 3.34 9.60 18.06
N GLU A 330 3.53 10.82 17.55
CA GLU A 330 3.63 12.04 18.37
C GLU A 330 2.28 12.43 18.97
N GLU A 331 1.18 12.38 18.20
CA GLU A 331 -0.19 12.65 18.68
C GLU A 331 -0.62 11.67 19.77
N LEU A 332 -0.32 10.38 19.61
CA LEU A 332 -0.56 9.33 20.61
C LEU A 332 0.27 9.51 21.89
N SER A 333 1.30 10.35 21.85
CA SER A 333 2.24 10.54 22.95
C SER A 333 1.88 11.71 23.89
N ASP A 334 0.83 12.48 23.60
CA ASP A 334 0.45 13.70 24.32
C ASP A 334 -0.63 13.50 25.41
N GLY A 335 -0.98 12.24 25.74
CA GLY A 335 -1.96 11.86 26.78
C GLY A 335 -1.41 10.99 27.93
N ASP A 336 -2.28 10.60 28.87
CA ASP A 336 -1.97 9.80 30.08
C ASP A 336 -1.50 8.34 29.79
N LEU A 337 -1.62 7.88 28.54
CA LEU A 337 -1.19 6.56 28.06
C LEU A 337 -0.46 6.71 26.71
N SER A 338 0.88 6.61 26.70
CA SER A 338 1.71 6.75 25.50
C SER A 338 2.05 5.39 24.87
N LEU A 339 1.32 4.93 23.87
CA LEU A 339 1.71 3.72 23.14
C LEU A 339 2.93 4.03 22.27
N GLY A 340 4.10 3.49 22.61
CA GLY A 340 5.32 3.69 21.82
C GLY A 340 5.50 2.59 20.77
N ILE A 341 5.43 2.92 19.48
CA ILE A 341 5.57 1.88 18.45
C ILE A 341 7.03 1.54 18.14
N ARG A 342 7.27 0.26 17.87
CA ARG A 342 8.52 -0.28 17.34
C ARG A 342 8.30 -0.95 16.01
N VAL A 343 9.07 -0.49 15.05
CA VAL A 343 9.09 -1.01 13.70
C VAL A 343 10.39 -1.78 13.49
N LEU A 344 10.27 -3.01 13.03
CA LEU A 344 11.39 -3.84 12.60
C LEU A 344 11.30 -4.02 11.07
N PRO A 345 12.16 -3.35 10.29
CA PRO A 345 12.19 -3.52 8.83
C PRO A 345 12.80 -4.87 8.44
N VAL A 346 12.20 -5.49 7.43
CA VAL A 346 12.64 -6.74 6.80
C VAL A 346 12.72 -6.54 5.29
N ALA A 347 13.93 -6.65 4.73
CA ALA A 347 14.13 -6.58 3.29
C ALA A 347 14.21 -7.99 2.69
N PHE A 348 13.47 -8.20 1.61
CA PHE A 348 13.50 -9.39 0.78
C PHE A 348 14.21 -9.04 -0.53
N ILE A 349 15.39 -9.61 -0.73
CA ILE A 349 16.12 -9.52 -2.00
C ILE A 349 15.67 -10.69 -2.86
N VAL A 350 14.90 -10.42 -3.90
CA VAL A 350 14.39 -11.42 -4.83
C VAL A 350 15.25 -11.41 -6.09
N THR A 351 15.78 -12.57 -6.46
CA THR A 351 16.41 -12.78 -7.76
C THR A 351 15.78 -13.96 -8.48
N ALA A 352 15.63 -13.88 -9.80
CA ALA A 352 15.06 -14.95 -10.59
C ALA A 352 15.65 -15.01 -11.99
N SER A 353 15.61 -16.19 -12.62
CA SER A 353 16.10 -16.41 -13.98
C SER A 353 15.16 -15.85 -15.06
N ASN A 354 13.89 -15.68 -14.72
CA ASN A 354 12.85 -15.15 -15.60
C ASN A 354 11.82 -14.34 -14.78
N LYS A 355 11.07 -13.48 -15.47
CA LYS A 355 10.08 -12.59 -14.85
C LYS A 355 8.98 -13.36 -14.12
N GLN A 356 8.51 -14.48 -14.65
CA GLN A 356 7.45 -15.27 -14.01
C GLN A 356 7.88 -15.84 -12.64
N GLU A 357 9.13 -16.32 -12.52
CA GLU A 357 9.69 -16.77 -11.24
C GLU A 357 9.87 -15.61 -10.25
N PHE A 358 10.24 -14.43 -10.75
CA PHE A 358 10.33 -13.22 -9.93
C PHE A 358 8.96 -12.85 -9.36
N ASP A 359 7.96 -12.73 -10.23
CA ASP A 359 6.58 -12.37 -9.90
C ASP A 359 5.98 -13.35 -8.89
N ASN A 360 6.22 -14.66 -9.07
CA ASN A 360 5.75 -15.68 -8.13
C ASN A 360 6.35 -15.54 -6.73
N GLN A 361 7.64 -15.25 -6.61
CA GLN A 361 8.28 -15.03 -5.31
C GLN A 361 7.82 -13.72 -4.69
N MET A 362 7.66 -12.67 -5.49
CA MET A 362 7.18 -11.38 -5.02
C MET A 362 5.75 -11.47 -4.50
N ASN A 363 4.85 -12.12 -5.24
CA ASN A 363 3.47 -12.38 -4.80
C ASN A 363 3.38 -13.07 -3.45
N ARG A 364 4.26 -14.06 -3.19
CA ARG A 364 4.31 -14.73 -1.89
C ARG A 364 4.72 -13.77 -0.77
N ILE A 365 5.59 -12.82 -1.05
CA ILE A 365 6.02 -11.81 -0.07
C ILE A 365 4.93 -10.76 0.17
N LEU A 366 4.30 -10.27 -0.90
CA LEU A 366 3.23 -9.26 -0.86
C LEU A 366 2.00 -9.78 -0.10
N ASN A 367 1.55 -11.00 -0.41
CA ASN A 367 0.37 -11.62 0.19
C ASN A 367 0.58 -12.13 1.63
N GLY A 368 1.84 -12.29 2.05
CA GLY A 368 2.17 -12.89 3.34
C GLY A 368 1.88 -14.41 3.43
N PRO A 369 2.05 -15.01 4.62
CA PRO A 369 1.79 -16.43 4.83
C PRO A 369 0.28 -16.75 4.85
N THR A 370 -0.07 -18.03 4.80
CA THR A 370 -1.45 -18.49 5.02
C THR A 370 -1.89 -18.21 6.46
N SER A 371 -3.20 -18.27 6.76
CA SER A 371 -3.73 -18.07 8.13
C SER A 371 -2.99 -18.91 9.18
N ASP A 372 -2.89 -20.23 8.98
CA ASP A 372 -2.11 -21.12 9.88
C ASP A 372 -0.63 -20.71 9.98
N GLY A 373 -0.08 -20.16 8.90
CA GLY A 373 1.29 -19.67 8.85
C GLY A 373 1.48 -18.38 9.66
N TYR A 374 0.48 -17.50 9.69
CA TYR A 374 0.44 -16.33 10.56
C TYR A 374 0.40 -16.74 12.04
N ASP A 375 -0.40 -17.75 12.40
CA ASP A 375 -0.45 -18.25 13.79
C ASP A 375 0.91 -18.80 14.25
N ILE A 376 1.57 -19.58 13.38
CA ILE A 376 2.92 -20.09 13.65
C ILE A 376 3.93 -18.94 13.77
N LEU A 377 3.78 -17.90 12.95
CA LEU A 377 4.65 -16.72 13.00
C LEU A 377 4.46 -15.95 14.29
N ASP A 378 3.22 -15.68 14.71
CA ASP A 378 2.88 -15.03 15.97
C ASP A 378 3.49 -15.77 17.16
N GLU A 379 3.23 -17.08 17.25
CA GLU A 379 3.75 -17.92 18.33
C GLU A 379 5.29 -17.90 18.37
N TYR A 380 5.93 -17.98 17.20
CA TYR A 380 7.38 -17.94 17.09
C TYR A 380 7.94 -16.59 17.53
N VAL A 381 7.35 -15.48 17.07
CA VAL A 381 7.79 -14.11 17.37
C VAL A 381 7.65 -13.84 18.86
N ARG A 382 6.50 -14.15 19.47
CA ARG A 382 6.27 -13.99 20.91
C ARG A 382 7.30 -14.75 21.75
N ARG A 383 7.65 -15.98 21.35
CA ARG A 383 8.61 -16.82 22.09
C ARG A 383 10.07 -16.47 21.88
N ASN A 384 10.46 -16.07 20.67
CA ASN A 384 11.87 -16.04 20.25
C ASN A 384 12.39 -14.66 19.86
N VAL A 385 11.50 -13.70 19.62
CA VAL A 385 11.84 -12.36 19.11
C VAL A 385 11.46 -11.31 20.14
N SER A 386 10.16 -11.12 20.38
CA SER A 386 9.61 -10.23 21.40
C SER A 386 8.09 -10.41 21.46
N SER A 387 7.52 -10.30 22.66
CA SER A 387 6.07 -10.27 22.86
C SER A 387 5.40 -8.94 22.48
N TYR A 388 6.18 -7.93 22.09
CA TYR A 388 5.64 -6.61 21.75
C TYR A 388 5.20 -6.50 20.29
N PHE A 389 5.74 -7.33 19.38
CA PHE A 389 5.32 -7.31 17.97
C PHE A 389 3.99 -8.04 17.78
N ILE A 390 3.04 -7.38 17.13
CA ILE A 390 1.69 -7.89 16.87
C ILE A 390 1.31 -7.80 15.39
N GLY A 391 1.89 -6.86 14.63
CA GLY A 391 1.75 -6.78 13.18
C GLY A 391 2.96 -7.42 12.50
N TYR A 392 2.75 -8.28 11.49
CA TYR A 392 3.80 -9.04 10.83
C TYR A 392 3.75 -8.90 9.32
N LEU A 393 4.91 -8.64 8.71
CA LEU A 393 5.08 -8.51 7.25
C LEU A 393 4.13 -7.48 6.61
N MET A 394 3.84 -6.41 7.32
CA MET A 394 2.95 -5.35 6.85
C MET A 394 3.67 -4.42 5.87
N SER A 395 2.92 -3.78 4.97
CA SER A 395 3.37 -2.55 4.30
C SER A 395 3.34 -1.35 5.25
N LEU A 396 3.87 -0.20 4.83
CA LEU A 396 3.78 1.03 5.63
C LEU A 396 2.37 1.60 5.59
N GLU A 397 1.67 1.42 4.48
CA GLU A 397 0.29 1.84 4.27
C GLU A 397 -0.64 1.01 5.16
N GLU A 398 -0.42 -0.30 5.23
CA GLU A 398 -1.10 -1.18 6.17
C GLU A 398 -0.85 -0.76 7.62
N ALA A 399 0.37 -0.33 7.94
CA ALA A 399 0.69 0.23 9.26
C ALA A 399 -0.14 1.48 9.55
N LEU A 400 -0.20 2.41 8.60
CA LEU A 400 -0.93 3.67 8.72
C LEU A 400 -2.41 3.44 9.03
N ILE A 401 -3.03 2.46 8.36
CA ILE A 401 -4.44 2.11 8.58
C ILE A 401 -4.66 1.66 10.03
N ILE A 402 -3.85 0.73 10.54
CA ILE A 402 -3.97 0.25 11.93
C ILE A 402 -3.80 1.41 12.92
N TYR A 403 -2.91 2.36 12.63
CA TYR A 403 -2.69 3.52 13.49
C TYR A 403 -3.89 4.45 13.55
N GLY A 404 -4.48 4.77 12.40
CA GLY A 404 -5.70 5.57 12.34
C GLY A 404 -6.83 4.93 13.15
N ASP A 405 -6.98 3.60 13.07
CA ASP A 405 -7.99 2.87 13.82
C ASP A 405 -7.75 2.91 15.34
N ILE A 406 -6.49 2.75 15.79
CA ILE A 406 -6.14 2.86 17.22
C ILE A 406 -6.45 4.27 17.76
N ILE A 407 -6.10 5.32 17.03
CA ILE A 407 -6.36 6.72 17.44
C ILE A 407 -7.85 6.98 17.55
N ASN A 408 -8.64 6.53 16.57
CA ASN A 408 -10.09 6.67 16.59
C ASN A 408 -10.72 5.94 17.80
N GLU A 409 -10.25 4.73 18.11
CA GLU A 409 -10.73 3.99 19.29
C GLU A 409 -10.36 4.66 20.62
N MET A 410 -9.17 5.25 20.72
CA MET A 410 -8.76 5.99 21.91
C MET A 410 -9.58 7.27 22.11
N ASN A 411 -9.85 8.00 21.04
CA ASN A 411 -10.62 9.25 21.08
C ASN A 411 -12.12 9.03 21.36
N ASN A 412 -12.72 7.92 20.88
CA ASN A 412 -14.12 7.60 21.12
C ASN A 412 -14.43 7.10 22.54
N ASN A 413 -13.40 6.78 23.34
CA ASN A 413 -13.53 6.34 24.73
C ASN A 413 -13.09 7.42 25.75
N GLY A 414 -12.88 8.66 25.30
CA GLY A 414 -12.50 9.83 26.12
C GLY A 414 -13.67 10.59 26.73
#